data_AF-A0A8J1JK20-F1
#
_entry.id   AF-A0A8J1JK20-F1
#
_cell.length_a   1.000
_cell.length_b   1.000
_cell.length_c   1.000
_cell.angle_alpha   90.00
_cell.angle_beta   90.00
_cell.angle_gamma   90.00
#
_symmetry.space_group_name_H-M   'P 1'
#
loop_
_entity.id
_entity.type
_entity.pdbx_description
1 polymer ?
#
loop_
_entity_poly.entity_id
_entity_poly.type
_entity_poly.pdbx_seq_one_letter_code
_entity_poly.pdbx_strand_id
1 'polypeptide(L)'
;MFSKIQKRFMNIFRFKNVASTCTNIKAAGEEFKPLKGNELLKEKIRVRQNEIDELATTETTNRKLRNVLLRETIKNQDKETQEQLQRQTEQRSKEKERWMSLEKEAQEENKREMIKHKERNMLLNEQLKALHKETEVQIQRQTEQRRKEKERLIALEKSALEENTREIMKHKQRNLLLSKSMETEKQKKLKKIEEERRMKKKARKKMASPYCQVVEKLDLALNMKEVDSRMVEKEPPCIEDFQLQSFLGEGSFGKVYKAQHRETGKLIALKTLVLHEMNDNYVFKCVALEQRILRLGSERQCLFLSSLVCSFQTEHYMCLGMDYAEGGNLESYLTEGALPLERVRFYSACIVLGLQFLHEHNIAHRDVKPENVLLYGDGYAKLADFGLCQEGMAYDSINMDICGTLPFMAPELLRGHYSRSVDWWALGVTMYILLTGNDPFSGANAEELLGNIITEVPDFSIDVTEDTMLIILNLLEENPGYRLGSGENGAEDVKNSPFFQVCCSCILQTRFTYFCSYLL
;
A
#
# COMPACT_ATOMS: atom_id res chain seq x y z
N MET A 1 -30.31 18.24 61.27
CA MET A 1 -31.12 18.71 62.41
C MET A 1 -30.56 18.14 63.73
N PHE A 2 -29.25 18.34 63.96
CA PHE A 2 -28.47 17.80 65.08
C PHE A 2 -27.70 18.91 65.82
N SER A 3 -28.14 20.17 65.71
CA SER A 3 -27.55 21.34 66.40
C SER A 3 -28.51 22.05 67.37
N LYS A 4 -29.66 21.45 67.68
CA LYS A 4 -30.65 21.99 68.64
C LYS A 4 -30.73 21.26 70.00
N ILE A 5 -29.91 20.23 70.24
CA ILE A 5 -29.89 19.49 71.51
C ILE A 5 -28.69 19.88 72.41
N GLN A 6 -27.71 20.62 71.89
CA GLN A 6 -26.54 21.05 72.67
C GLN A 6 -26.73 22.37 73.46
N LYS A 7 -27.88 23.05 73.34
CA LYS A 7 -28.15 24.35 74.00
C LYS A 7 -29.12 24.29 75.20
N ARG A 8 -29.52 23.09 75.66
CA ARG A 8 -30.45 22.94 76.81
C ARG A 8 -29.85 22.26 78.05
N PHE A 9 -28.56 21.91 78.02
CA PHE A 9 -27.86 21.23 79.12
C PHE A 9 -27.00 22.14 80.02
N MET A 10 -26.96 23.46 79.77
CA MET A 10 -26.08 24.42 80.48
C MET A 10 -26.85 25.56 81.18
N ASN A 11 -28.02 25.29 81.79
CA ASN A 11 -28.75 26.31 82.57
C ASN A 11 -29.51 25.79 83.81
N ILE A 12 -29.19 24.60 84.33
CA ILE A 12 -29.67 24.13 85.65
C ILE A 12 -28.46 23.70 86.48
N PHE A 13 -27.62 24.68 86.81
CA PHE A 13 -26.66 24.60 87.91
C PHE A 13 -26.68 25.93 88.64
N ARG A 14 -27.59 26.07 89.62
CA ARG A 14 -27.51 27.03 90.74
C ARG A 14 -28.68 26.74 91.68
N PHE A 15 -28.38 26.65 92.98
CA PHE A 15 -29.26 26.33 94.11
C PHE A 15 -29.53 24.85 94.44
N LYS A 16 -28.48 24.16 94.87
CA LYS A 16 -28.53 23.30 96.07
C LYS A 16 -27.12 23.21 96.70
N ASN A 17 -26.70 24.34 97.26
CA ASN A 17 -25.52 24.45 98.13
C ASN A 17 -25.91 25.25 99.39
N VAL A 18 -26.94 24.76 100.10
CA VAL A 18 -27.42 25.30 101.40
C VAL A 18 -27.72 24.14 102.38
N ALA A 19 -27.05 22.99 102.22
CA ALA A 19 -27.17 21.85 103.14
C ALA A 19 -25.82 21.40 103.72
N SER A 20 -24.77 22.22 103.61
CA SER A 20 -23.42 21.90 104.13
C SER A 20 -22.83 22.98 105.04
N THR A 21 -23.66 23.89 105.58
CA THR A 21 -23.20 24.96 106.50
C THR A 21 -23.92 24.96 107.85
N CYS A 22 -24.57 23.86 108.25
CA CYS A 22 -25.24 23.73 109.57
C CYS A 22 -24.81 22.50 110.38
N THR A 23 -23.57 22.02 110.19
CA THR A 23 -22.97 20.95 111.01
C THR A 23 -21.79 21.42 111.86
N ASN A 24 -21.60 22.73 112.07
CA ASN A 24 -20.52 23.29 112.92
C ASN A 24 -20.99 24.21 114.05
N ILE A 25 -22.21 24.02 114.59
CA ILE A 25 -22.60 24.63 115.88
C ILE A 25 -23.25 23.55 116.75
N LYS A 26 -22.42 22.60 117.21
CA LYS A 26 -22.71 21.67 118.32
C LYS A 26 -21.48 21.53 119.22
N ALA A 27 -20.83 22.66 119.51
CA ALA A 27 -19.69 22.72 120.43
C ALA A 27 -19.57 24.11 121.07
N ALA A 28 -20.57 24.49 121.87
CA ALA A 28 -20.43 25.45 122.97
C ALA A 28 -21.66 25.29 123.85
N GLY A 29 -21.48 24.67 125.02
CA GLY A 29 -22.50 24.59 126.03
C GLY A 29 -22.70 25.96 126.65
N GLU A 30 -23.88 26.55 126.44
CA GLU A 30 -24.42 27.57 127.32
C GLU A 30 -25.87 27.23 127.62
N GLU A 31 -26.14 27.02 128.91
CA GLU A 31 -27.47 26.83 129.48
C GLU A 31 -28.32 28.08 129.24
N PHE A 32 -29.41 27.97 128.49
CA PHE A 32 -30.48 28.97 128.52
C PHE A 32 -31.74 28.38 129.14
N LYS A 33 -32.05 28.90 130.34
CA LYS A 33 -33.22 28.60 131.17
C LYS A 33 -34.54 28.86 130.40
N PRO A 34 -35.61 28.10 130.68
CA PRO A 34 -36.84 28.15 129.91
C PRO A 34 -37.66 29.41 130.25
N LEU A 35 -37.89 30.27 129.26
CA LEU A 35 -38.88 31.35 129.37
C LEU A 35 -40.27 30.81 128.97
N LYS A 36 -41.22 30.96 129.91
CA LYS A 36 -42.63 30.60 129.77
C LYS A 36 -43.30 31.37 128.63
N GLY A 37 -44.01 30.64 127.78
CA GLY A 37 -44.95 31.18 126.78
C GLY A 37 -44.84 30.48 125.43
N ASN A 38 -45.35 29.23 125.31
CA ASN A 38 -45.25 28.51 124.03
C ASN A 38 -46.32 27.45 123.75
N GLU A 39 -47.58 27.71 124.10
CA GLU A 39 -48.73 26.90 123.63
C GLU A 39 -49.04 27.19 122.15
N LEU A 40 -48.89 28.44 121.69
CA LEU A 40 -49.22 28.84 120.32
C LEU A 40 -48.27 28.28 119.25
N LEU A 41 -46.99 28.03 119.60
CA LEU A 41 -45.99 27.53 118.66
C LEU A 41 -46.05 26.01 118.53
N LYS A 42 -46.43 25.29 119.59
CA LYS A 42 -46.67 23.84 119.55
C LYS A 42 -47.85 23.51 118.64
N GLU A 43 -48.94 24.28 118.71
CA GLU A 43 -50.09 24.07 117.82
C GLU A 43 -49.79 24.45 116.38
N LYS A 44 -49.03 25.54 116.14
CA LYS A 44 -48.58 25.89 114.77
C LYS A 44 -47.64 24.85 114.16
N ILE A 45 -46.80 24.20 114.96
CA ILE A 45 -45.95 23.10 114.49
C ILE A 45 -46.78 21.86 114.19
N ARG A 46 -47.77 21.52 115.04
CA ARG A 46 -48.67 20.37 114.82
C ARG A 46 -49.52 20.52 113.57
N VAL A 47 -50.09 21.70 113.33
CA VAL A 47 -50.85 22.02 112.12
C VAL A 47 -49.97 21.93 110.88
N ARG A 48 -48.76 22.51 110.92
CA ARG A 48 -47.82 22.42 109.80
C ARG A 48 -47.31 21.00 109.55
N GLN A 49 -47.13 20.19 110.58
CA GLN A 49 -46.70 18.80 110.42
C GLN A 49 -47.80 17.96 109.78
N ASN A 50 -49.06 18.16 110.19
CA ASN A 50 -50.21 17.51 109.54
C ASN A 50 -50.38 17.95 108.08
N GLU A 51 -50.20 19.24 107.77
CA GLU A 51 -50.21 19.74 106.38
C GLU A 51 -49.07 19.12 105.55
N ILE A 52 -47.88 18.95 106.13
CA ILE A 52 -46.74 18.29 105.45
C ILE A 52 -47.03 16.81 105.21
N ASP A 53 -47.64 16.12 106.16
CA ASP A 53 -47.96 14.69 106.04
C ASP A 53 -49.14 14.46 105.06
N GLU A 54 -50.12 15.37 105.00
CA GLU A 54 -51.17 15.39 103.96
C GLU A 54 -50.57 15.66 102.58
N LEU A 55 -49.65 16.61 102.45
CA LEU A 55 -48.94 16.92 101.21
C LEU A 55 -48.06 15.74 100.76
N ALA A 56 -47.38 15.07 101.69
CA ALA A 56 -46.56 13.90 101.40
C ALA A 56 -47.41 12.70 100.93
N THR A 57 -48.60 12.50 101.51
CA THR A 57 -49.53 11.45 101.07
C THR A 57 -50.17 11.80 99.73
N THR A 58 -50.54 13.06 99.47
CA THR A 58 -51.00 13.48 98.14
C THR A 58 -49.90 13.36 97.09
N GLU A 59 -48.65 13.71 97.41
CA GLU A 59 -47.54 13.59 96.47
C GLU A 59 -47.17 12.13 96.18
N THR A 60 -47.26 11.25 97.18
CA THR A 60 -47.07 9.80 96.98
C THR A 60 -48.18 9.22 96.10
N THR A 61 -49.42 9.68 96.29
CA THR A 61 -50.57 9.27 95.47
C THR A 61 -50.47 9.81 94.05
N ASN A 62 -50.09 11.07 93.88
CA ASN A 62 -49.83 11.69 92.58
C ASN A 62 -48.66 11.03 91.84
N ARG A 63 -47.62 10.59 92.55
CA ARG A 63 -46.50 9.82 91.98
C ARG A 63 -46.95 8.44 91.50
N LYS A 64 -47.80 7.75 92.26
CA LYS A 64 -48.41 6.48 91.83
C LYS A 64 -49.29 6.68 90.60
N LEU A 65 -50.13 7.72 90.58
CA LEU A 65 -50.99 8.06 89.44
C LEU A 65 -50.17 8.38 88.19
N ARG A 66 -49.12 9.20 88.32
CA ARG A 66 -48.18 9.50 87.21
C ARG A 66 -47.50 8.25 86.67
N ASN A 67 -47.09 7.33 87.55
CA ASN A 67 -46.46 6.08 87.11
C ASN A 67 -47.44 5.14 86.39
N VAL A 68 -48.72 5.12 86.79
CA VAL A 68 -49.77 4.37 86.08
C VAL A 68 -50.04 4.98 84.72
N LEU A 69 -50.25 6.31 84.66
CA LEU A 69 -50.44 7.04 83.41
C LEU A 69 -49.25 6.87 82.47
N LEU A 70 -48.01 6.96 82.97
CA LEU A 70 -46.82 6.77 82.14
C LEU A 70 -46.74 5.35 81.58
N ARG A 71 -47.10 4.33 82.37
CA ARG A 71 -47.14 2.93 81.92
C ARG A 71 -48.23 2.69 80.88
N GLU A 72 -49.40 3.30 81.03
CA GLU A 72 -50.47 3.25 80.02
C GLU A 72 -50.07 3.97 78.75
N THR A 73 -49.46 5.15 78.84
CA THR A 73 -48.96 5.89 77.67
C THR A 73 -47.90 5.11 76.92
N ILE A 74 -46.92 4.50 77.62
CA ILE A 74 -45.89 3.67 76.99
C ILE A 74 -46.52 2.43 76.32
N LYS A 75 -47.45 1.75 76.99
CA LYS A 75 -48.16 0.60 76.40
C LYS A 75 -48.96 0.98 75.16
N ASN A 76 -49.64 2.13 75.19
CA ASN A 76 -50.41 2.62 74.05
C ASN A 76 -49.50 3.02 72.89
N GLN A 77 -48.36 3.67 73.16
CA GLN A 77 -47.35 3.99 72.16
C GLN A 77 -46.71 2.74 71.56
N ASP A 78 -46.36 1.73 72.36
CA ASP A 78 -45.83 0.45 71.86
C ASP A 78 -46.85 -0.28 71.01
N LYS A 79 -48.14 -0.28 71.41
CA LYS A 79 -49.21 -0.89 70.63
C LYS A 79 -49.40 -0.18 69.29
N GLU A 80 -49.44 1.15 69.28
CA GLU A 80 -49.56 1.94 68.05
C GLU A 80 -48.35 1.75 67.13
N THR A 81 -47.16 1.64 67.69
CA THR A 81 -45.92 1.38 66.94
C THR A 81 -45.92 -0.03 66.34
N GLN A 82 -46.39 -1.04 67.09
CA GLN A 82 -46.54 -2.41 66.57
C GLN A 82 -47.60 -2.49 65.47
N GLU A 83 -48.74 -1.82 65.61
CA GLU A 83 -49.77 -1.75 64.58
C GLU A 83 -49.27 -1.04 63.31
N GLN A 84 -48.50 0.04 63.44
CA GLN A 84 -47.86 0.70 62.30
C GLN A 84 -46.83 -0.20 61.61
N LEU A 85 -45.99 -0.91 62.37
CA LEU A 85 -45.01 -1.84 61.82
C LEU A 85 -45.70 -2.99 61.07
N GLN A 86 -46.79 -3.52 61.62
CA GLN A 86 -47.58 -4.58 61.01
C GLN A 86 -48.24 -4.13 59.69
N ARG A 87 -48.78 -2.90 59.65
CA ARG A 87 -49.30 -2.33 58.39
C ARG A 87 -48.20 -2.13 57.35
N GLN A 88 -47.02 -1.68 57.76
CA GLN A 88 -45.88 -1.53 56.85
C GLN A 88 -45.36 -2.87 56.32
N THR A 89 -45.29 -3.92 57.15
CA THR A 89 -44.87 -5.24 56.70
C THR A 89 -45.90 -5.88 55.76
N GLU A 90 -47.20 -5.74 56.04
CA GLU A 90 -48.26 -6.18 55.13
C GLU A 90 -48.23 -5.44 53.79
N GLN A 91 -48.01 -4.12 53.82
CA GLN A 91 -47.88 -3.33 52.60
C GLN A 91 -46.66 -3.74 51.77
N ARG A 92 -45.50 -3.93 52.42
CA ARG A 92 -44.30 -4.46 51.76
C ARG A 92 -44.49 -5.86 51.20
N SER A 93 -45.25 -6.72 51.89
CA SER A 93 -45.58 -8.06 51.39
C SER A 93 -46.42 -7.98 50.12
N LYS A 94 -47.46 -7.13 50.10
CA LYS A 94 -48.31 -6.91 48.92
C LYS A 94 -47.53 -6.29 47.77
N GLU A 95 -46.64 -5.34 48.04
CA GLU A 95 -45.76 -4.76 47.02
C GLU A 95 -44.80 -5.80 46.44
N LYS A 96 -44.22 -6.66 47.29
CA LYS A 96 -43.35 -7.76 46.85
C LYS A 96 -44.09 -8.77 45.96
N GLU A 97 -45.32 -9.12 46.30
CA GLU A 97 -46.17 -9.99 45.47
C GLU A 97 -46.47 -9.36 44.11
N ARG A 98 -46.79 -8.06 44.07
CA ARG A 98 -47.01 -7.32 42.82
C ARG A 98 -45.76 -7.31 41.95
N TRP A 99 -44.60 -7.03 42.54
CA TRP A 99 -43.32 -7.05 41.83
C TRP A 99 -43.00 -8.43 41.25
N MET A 100 -43.19 -9.51 42.02
CA MET A 100 -43.00 -10.87 41.51
C MET A 100 -43.97 -11.23 40.37
N SER A 101 -45.20 -10.70 40.38
CA SER A 101 -46.15 -10.90 39.29
C SER A 101 -45.71 -10.18 38.01
N LEU A 102 -45.33 -8.90 38.12
CA LEU A 102 -44.84 -8.10 36.99
C LEU A 102 -43.55 -8.68 36.39
N GLU A 103 -42.65 -9.17 37.24
CA GLU A 103 -41.42 -9.82 36.77
C GLU A 103 -41.70 -11.10 35.97
N LYS A 104 -42.67 -11.92 36.42
CA LYS A 104 -43.10 -13.11 35.66
C LYS A 104 -43.74 -12.74 34.32
N GLU A 105 -44.57 -11.70 34.28
CA GLU A 105 -45.18 -11.20 33.04
C GLU A 105 -44.10 -10.71 32.05
N ALA A 106 -43.14 -9.91 32.53
CA ALA A 106 -42.03 -9.42 31.70
C ALA A 106 -41.15 -10.56 31.16
N GLN A 107 -40.88 -11.59 31.98
CA GLN A 107 -40.14 -12.77 31.54
C GLN A 107 -40.90 -13.56 30.46
N GLU A 108 -42.22 -13.68 30.59
CA GLU A 108 -43.04 -14.40 29.62
C GLU A 108 -43.19 -13.61 28.30
N GLU A 109 -43.28 -12.29 28.36
CA GLU A 109 -43.26 -11.41 27.20
C GLU A 109 -41.92 -11.51 26.44
N ASN A 110 -40.80 -11.48 27.16
CA ASN A 110 -39.47 -11.66 26.57
C ASN A 110 -39.32 -13.03 25.88
N LYS A 111 -39.86 -14.11 26.46
CA LYS A 111 -39.88 -15.43 25.81
C LYS A 111 -40.69 -15.41 24.51
N ARG A 112 -41.85 -14.75 24.51
CA ARG A 112 -42.70 -14.64 23.32
C ARG A 112 -42.00 -13.88 22.19
N GLU A 113 -41.36 -12.76 22.50
CA GLU A 113 -40.58 -12.01 21.50
C GLU A 113 -39.39 -12.81 20.98
N MET A 114 -38.70 -13.57 21.84
CA MET A 114 -37.61 -14.45 21.41
C MET A 114 -38.09 -15.54 20.45
N ILE A 115 -39.26 -16.13 20.69
CA ILE A 115 -39.86 -17.13 19.78
C ILE A 115 -40.20 -16.49 18.43
N LYS A 116 -40.88 -15.34 18.42
CA LYS A 116 -41.17 -14.61 17.17
C LYS A 116 -39.91 -14.26 16.40
N HIS A 117 -38.85 -13.85 17.10
CA HIS A 117 -37.57 -13.54 16.46
C HIS A 117 -36.93 -14.77 15.82
N LYS A 118 -36.96 -15.93 16.51
CA LYS A 118 -36.49 -17.21 15.95
C LYS A 118 -37.27 -17.63 14.72
N GLU A 119 -38.60 -17.47 14.73
CA GLU A 119 -39.46 -17.78 13.57
C GLU A 119 -39.14 -16.89 12.37
N ARG A 120 -38.96 -15.57 12.58
CA ARG A 120 -38.55 -14.64 11.51
C ARG A 120 -37.20 -15.03 10.91
N ASN A 121 -36.21 -15.36 11.75
CA ASN A 121 -34.89 -15.77 11.28
C ASN A 121 -34.93 -17.11 10.52
N MET A 122 -35.79 -18.04 10.92
CA MET A 122 -35.99 -19.29 10.22
C MET A 122 -36.55 -19.05 8.81
N LEU A 123 -37.59 -18.21 8.69
CA LEU A 123 -38.19 -17.87 7.40
C LEU A 123 -37.20 -17.14 6.48
N LEU A 124 -36.42 -16.20 7.02
CA LEU A 124 -35.41 -15.47 6.26
C LEU A 124 -34.33 -16.42 5.72
N ASN A 125 -33.89 -17.39 6.52
CA ASN A 125 -32.92 -18.39 6.08
C ASN A 125 -33.46 -19.30 4.98
N GLU A 126 -34.75 -19.66 5.00
CA GLU A 126 -35.37 -20.41 3.91
C GLU A 126 -35.45 -19.60 2.61
N GLN A 127 -35.80 -18.32 2.69
CA GLN A 127 -35.82 -17.40 1.54
C GLN A 127 -34.42 -17.24 0.93
N LEU A 128 -33.38 -17.07 1.76
CA LEU A 128 -32.01 -16.98 1.30
C LEU A 128 -31.55 -18.25 0.57
N LYS A 129 -31.91 -19.44 1.08
CA LYS A 129 -31.61 -20.72 0.41
C LYS A 129 -32.30 -20.82 -0.95
N ALA A 130 -33.55 -20.38 -1.06
CA ALA A 130 -34.28 -20.39 -2.33
C ALA A 130 -33.62 -19.45 -3.36
N LEU A 131 -33.26 -18.23 -2.95
CA LEU A 131 -32.59 -17.25 -3.80
C LEU A 131 -31.20 -17.72 -4.26
N HIS A 132 -30.45 -18.38 -3.38
CA HIS A 132 -29.14 -18.94 -3.73
C HIS A 132 -29.28 -20.03 -4.80
N LYS A 133 -30.25 -20.93 -4.66
CA LYS A 133 -30.51 -21.97 -5.66
C LYS A 133 -30.92 -21.39 -7.01
N GLU A 134 -31.70 -20.31 -7.03
CA GLU A 134 -32.10 -19.64 -8.27
C GLU A 134 -30.91 -18.97 -8.98
N THR A 135 -30.06 -18.28 -8.21
CA THR A 135 -28.85 -17.63 -8.73
C THR A 135 -27.83 -18.64 -9.26
N GLU A 136 -27.63 -19.78 -8.59
CA GLU A 136 -26.78 -20.89 -9.10
C GLU A 136 -27.26 -21.40 -10.46
N VAL A 137 -28.57 -21.62 -10.62
CA VAL A 137 -29.15 -22.09 -11.89
C VAL A 137 -28.95 -21.03 -13.00
N GLN A 138 -29.08 -19.74 -12.67
CA GLN A 138 -28.86 -18.67 -13.63
C GLN A 138 -27.40 -18.57 -14.08
N ILE A 139 -26.45 -18.71 -13.14
CA ILE A 139 -25.01 -18.73 -13.44
C ILE A 139 -24.69 -19.93 -14.34
N GLN A 140 -25.20 -21.12 -14.04
CA GLN A 140 -24.99 -22.32 -14.88
C GLN A 140 -25.54 -22.16 -16.30
N ARG A 141 -26.69 -21.49 -16.47
CA ARG A 141 -27.25 -21.21 -17.81
C ARG A 141 -26.37 -20.23 -18.59
N GLN A 142 -25.86 -19.19 -17.94
CA GLN A 142 -25.00 -18.19 -18.58
C GLN A 142 -23.63 -18.75 -18.95
N THR A 143 -23.03 -19.58 -18.10
CA THR A 143 -21.74 -20.22 -18.39
C THR A 143 -21.84 -21.19 -19.58
N GLU A 144 -22.91 -21.97 -19.66
CA GLU A 144 -23.15 -22.87 -20.79
C GLU A 144 -23.41 -22.11 -22.10
N GLN A 145 -24.11 -20.97 -22.05
CA GLN A 145 -24.27 -20.10 -23.22
C GLN A 145 -22.93 -19.54 -23.71
N ARG A 146 -22.11 -19.00 -22.80
CA ARG A 146 -20.77 -18.50 -23.13
C ARG A 146 -19.87 -19.59 -23.69
N ARG A 147 -19.95 -20.82 -23.18
CA ARG A 147 -19.21 -21.98 -23.70
C ARG A 147 -19.57 -22.26 -25.16
N LYS A 148 -20.86 -22.33 -25.48
CA LYS A 148 -21.34 -22.56 -26.85
C LYS A 148 -20.96 -21.43 -27.81
N GLU A 149 -20.96 -20.19 -27.35
CA GLU A 149 -20.54 -19.04 -28.15
C GLU A 149 -19.04 -19.07 -28.43
N LYS A 150 -18.22 -19.38 -27.42
CA LYS A 150 -16.77 -19.56 -27.58
C LYS A 150 -16.44 -20.68 -28.58
N GLU A 151 -17.14 -21.82 -28.51
CA GLU A 151 -16.96 -22.92 -29.47
C GLU A 151 -17.29 -22.50 -30.91
N ARG A 152 -18.33 -21.68 -31.11
CA ARG A 152 -18.67 -21.13 -32.44
C ARG A 152 -17.58 -20.19 -32.97
N LEU A 153 -17.05 -19.30 -32.13
CA LEU A 153 -15.99 -18.37 -32.53
C LEU A 153 -14.71 -19.11 -32.93
N ILE A 154 -14.30 -20.10 -32.14
CA ILE A 154 -13.14 -20.96 -32.46
C ILE A 154 -13.33 -21.67 -33.81
N ALA A 155 -14.52 -22.18 -34.09
CA ALA A 155 -14.81 -22.83 -35.37
C ALA A 155 -14.72 -21.85 -36.55
N LEU A 156 -15.20 -20.62 -36.38
CA LEU A 156 -15.14 -19.57 -37.39
C LEU A 156 -13.68 -19.14 -37.67
N GLU A 157 -12.90 -18.94 -36.61
CA GLU A 157 -11.49 -18.54 -36.70
C GLU A 157 -10.65 -19.62 -37.38
N LYS A 158 -10.89 -20.90 -37.05
CA LYS A 158 -10.22 -22.02 -37.71
C LYS A 158 -10.54 -22.06 -39.22
N SER A 159 -11.79 -21.82 -39.61
CA SER A 159 -12.18 -21.75 -41.03
C SER A 159 -11.48 -20.60 -41.76
N ALA A 160 -11.41 -19.42 -41.14
CA ALA A 160 -10.73 -18.26 -41.72
C ALA A 160 -9.21 -18.49 -41.87
N LEU A 161 -8.58 -19.14 -40.89
CA LEU A 161 -7.17 -19.49 -40.93
C LEU A 161 -6.85 -20.48 -42.06
N GLU A 162 -7.72 -21.49 -42.26
CA GLU A 162 -7.57 -22.45 -43.35
C GLU A 162 -7.72 -21.82 -44.74
N GLU A 163 -8.58 -20.81 -44.88
CA GLU A 163 -8.73 -20.05 -46.12
C GLU A 163 -7.52 -19.16 -46.39
N ASN A 164 -7.05 -18.42 -45.38
CA ASN A 164 -5.88 -17.56 -45.48
C ASN A 164 -4.60 -18.37 -45.79
N THR A 165 -4.46 -19.54 -45.17
CA THR A 165 -3.34 -20.46 -45.46
C THR A 165 -3.36 -20.94 -46.92
N ARG A 166 -4.55 -21.21 -47.48
CA ARG A 166 -4.71 -21.57 -48.89
C ARG A 166 -4.34 -20.42 -49.82
N GLU A 167 -4.71 -19.19 -49.49
CA GLU A 167 -4.33 -18.00 -50.26
C GLU A 167 -2.82 -17.77 -50.24
N ILE A 168 -2.20 -17.86 -49.06
CA ILE A 168 -0.75 -17.73 -48.89
C ILE A 168 -0.01 -18.79 -49.73
N MET A 169 -0.49 -20.04 -49.74
CA MET A 169 0.11 -21.09 -50.57
C MET A 169 -0.01 -20.80 -52.07
N LYS A 170 -1.17 -20.30 -52.54
CA LYS A 170 -1.33 -19.87 -53.94
C LYS A 170 -0.39 -18.70 -54.28
N HIS A 171 -0.26 -17.73 -53.38
CA HIS A 171 0.62 -16.57 -53.56
C HIS A 171 2.10 -16.99 -53.58
N LYS A 172 2.51 -17.89 -52.67
CA LYS A 172 3.86 -18.47 -52.63
C LYS A 172 4.20 -19.22 -53.92
N GLN A 173 3.23 -19.93 -54.50
CA GLN A 173 3.42 -20.64 -55.78
C GLN A 173 3.56 -19.68 -56.97
N ARG A 174 2.78 -18.59 -57.01
CA ARG A 174 2.97 -17.51 -58.00
C ARG A 174 4.31 -16.82 -57.84
N ASN A 175 4.72 -16.51 -56.61
CA ASN A 175 5.99 -15.86 -56.32
C ASN A 175 7.18 -16.79 -56.61
N LEU A 176 7.04 -18.11 -56.47
CA LEU A 176 8.08 -19.07 -56.87
C LEU A 176 8.27 -19.09 -58.39
N LEU A 177 7.17 -19.03 -59.17
CA LEU A 177 7.23 -18.92 -60.63
C LEU A 177 7.85 -17.59 -61.07
N LEU A 178 7.44 -16.49 -60.43
CA LEU A 178 8.00 -15.16 -60.67
C LEU A 178 9.48 -15.10 -60.27
N SER A 179 9.85 -15.69 -59.13
CA SER A 179 11.23 -15.81 -58.65
C SER A 179 12.08 -16.59 -59.64
N LYS A 180 11.62 -17.70 -60.21
CA LYS A 180 12.37 -18.43 -61.25
C LYS A 180 12.61 -17.59 -62.51
N SER A 181 11.61 -16.80 -62.94
CA SER A 181 11.75 -15.87 -64.07
C SER A 181 12.70 -14.71 -63.74
N MET A 182 12.62 -14.17 -62.53
CA MET A 182 13.49 -13.11 -62.06
C MET A 182 14.91 -13.60 -61.77
N GLU A 183 15.12 -14.86 -61.36
CA GLU A 183 16.44 -15.46 -61.09
C GLU A 183 17.27 -15.52 -62.38
N THR A 184 16.64 -15.86 -63.51
CA THR A 184 17.29 -15.81 -64.83
C THR A 184 17.66 -14.40 -65.27
N GLU A 185 16.89 -13.39 -64.87
CA GLU A 185 17.17 -11.99 -65.16
C GLU A 185 18.21 -11.41 -64.17
N LYS A 186 18.14 -11.86 -62.91
CA LYS A 186 19.05 -11.55 -61.81
C LYS A 186 20.43 -12.12 -62.10
N GLN A 187 20.58 -13.34 -62.60
CA GLN A 187 21.89 -13.89 -63.01
C GLN A 187 22.56 -13.06 -64.13
N LYS A 188 21.78 -12.47 -65.04
CA LYS A 188 22.31 -11.56 -66.08
C LYS A 188 22.72 -10.20 -65.50
N LYS A 189 21.93 -9.66 -64.55
CA LYS A 189 22.27 -8.41 -63.83
C LYS A 189 23.40 -8.62 -62.81
N LEU A 190 23.51 -9.78 -62.17
CA LEU A 190 24.50 -10.14 -61.14
C LEU A 190 25.90 -10.19 -61.74
N LYS A 191 26.06 -10.77 -62.94
CA LYS A 191 27.34 -10.74 -63.67
C LYS A 191 27.82 -9.32 -63.96
N LYS A 192 26.88 -8.42 -64.30
CA LYS A 192 27.18 -7.00 -64.57
C LYS A 192 27.52 -6.22 -63.29
N ILE A 193 26.84 -6.54 -62.19
CA ILE A 193 27.06 -5.95 -60.86
C ILE A 193 28.34 -6.50 -60.20
N GLU A 194 28.72 -7.77 -60.42
CA GLU A 194 29.96 -8.37 -59.92
C GLU A 194 31.20 -7.72 -60.53
N GLU A 195 31.16 -7.34 -61.81
CA GLU A 195 32.22 -6.58 -62.46
C GLU A 195 32.36 -5.16 -61.89
N GLU A 196 31.25 -4.45 -61.65
CA GLU A 196 31.24 -3.14 -60.99
C GLU A 196 31.66 -3.22 -59.50
N ARG A 197 31.23 -4.26 -58.78
CA ARG A 197 31.61 -4.51 -57.37
C ARG A 197 33.08 -4.87 -57.25
N ARG A 198 33.67 -5.61 -58.19
CA ARG A 198 35.11 -5.93 -58.21
C ARG A 198 35.98 -4.68 -58.40
N MET A 199 35.48 -3.68 -59.13
CA MET A 199 36.10 -2.36 -59.28
C MET A 199 35.97 -1.52 -57.99
N LYS A 200 34.78 -1.49 -57.36
CA LYS A 200 34.55 -0.81 -56.07
C LYS A 200 35.25 -1.48 -54.88
N LYS A 201 35.46 -2.79 -54.90
CA LYS A 201 36.18 -3.58 -53.86
C LYS A 201 37.68 -3.27 -53.81
N LYS A 202 38.29 -2.86 -54.94
CA LYS A 202 39.66 -2.32 -54.98
C LYS A 202 39.77 -0.91 -54.37
N ALA A 203 38.69 -0.12 -54.40
CA ALA A 203 38.61 1.20 -53.76
C ALA A 203 38.30 1.12 -52.26
N ARG A 204 37.39 0.22 -51.83
CA ARG A 204 37.02 0.03 -50.40
C ARG A 204 38.09 -0.66 -49.54
N LYS A 205 39.01 -1.44 -50.12
CA LYS A 205 40.14 -2.06 -49.39
C LYS A 205 41.14 -1.05 -48.80
N LYS A 206 40.99 0.25 -49.06
CA LYS A 206 41.84 1.33 -48.53
C LYS A 206 41.28 2.04 -47.28
N MET A 207 40.10 1.69 -46.79
CA MET A 207 39.52 2.33 -45.60
C MET A 207 38.98 1.27 -44.64
N ALA A 208 39.87 0.71 -43.81
CA ALA A 208 39.46 0.05 -42.58
C ALA A 208 39.31 1.15 -41.52
N SER A 209 38.08 1.34 -41.02
CA SER A 209 37.78 2.29 -39.95
C SER A 209 38.42 1.80 -38.63
N PRO A 210 39.08 2.68 -37.84
CA PRO A 210 39.60 2.37 -36.50
C PRO A 210 38.57 1.70 -35.58
N TYR A 211 37.27 1.99 -35.80
CA TYR A 211 36.15 1.43 -35.04
C TYR A 211 36.08 -0.10 -35.10
N CYS A 212 36.25 -0.71 -36.29
CA CYS A 212 36.16 -2.16 -36.48
C CYS A 212 37.26 -2.92 -35.73
N GLN A 213 38.45 -2.31 -35.60
CA GLN A 213 39.60 -2.92 -34.91
C GLN A 213 39.49 -2.85 -33.37
N VAL A 214 38.64 -1.97 -32.84
CA VAL A 214 38.42 -1.81 -31.39
C VAL A 214 37.29 -2.71 -30.91
N VAL A 215 36.24 -2.91 -31.71
CA VAL A 215 35.17 -3.89 -31.42
C VAL A 215 35.76 -5.31 -31.33
N GLU A 216 36.66 -5.69 -32.24
CA GLU A 216 37.38 -6.98 -32.14
C GLU A 216 38.23 -7.11 -30.86
N LYS A 217 38.87 -6.03 -30.40
CA LYS A 217 39.68 -6.04 -29.17
C LYS A 217 38.83 -6.12 -27.90
N LEU A 218 37.64 -5.52 -27.89
CA LEU A 218 36.67 -5.63 -26.80
C LEU A 218 36.07 -7.04 -26.74
N ASP A 219 35.75 -7.64 -27.89
CA ASP A 219 35.30 -9.04 -27.99
C ASP A 219 36.37 -10.01 -27.43
N LEU A 220 37.66 -9.73 -27.67
CA LEU A 220 38.81 -10.48 -27.13
C LEU A 220 39.02 -10.29 -25.61
N ALA A 221 38.75 -9.09 -25.07
CA ALA A 221 38.94 -8.77 -23.65
C ALA A 221 37.87 -9.42 -22.74
N LEU A 222 36.70 -9.76 -23.30
CA LEU A 222 35.56 -10.31 -22.55
C LEU A 222 35.47 -11.85 -22.60
N ASN A 223 36.51 -12.53 -23.09
CA ASN A 223 36.70 -13.99 -23.03
C ASN A 223 35.48 -14.81 -23.52
N MET A 224 34.77 -14.32 -24.54
CA MET A 224 33.65 -15.05 -25.14
C MET A 224 34.17 -16.02 -26.21
N LYS A 225 34.30 -17.30 -25.84
CA LYS A 225 34.41 -18.38 -26.82
C LYS A 225 33.01 -18.73 -27.34
N GLU A 226 32.93 -18.88 -28.66
CA GLU A 226 31.78 -19.34 -29.47
C GLU A 226 30.74 -18.27 -29.85
N VAL A 227 31.10 -17.46 -30.83
CA VAL A 227 30.10 -16.88 -31.75
C VAL A 227 29.72 -17.99 -32.74
N ASP A 228 28.47 -18.43 -32.70
CA ASP A 228 27.89 -19.42 -33.63
C ASP A 228 28.11 -18.95 -35.07
N SER A 229 28.93 -19.71 -35.80
CA SER A 229 29.39 -19.44 -37.17
C SER A 229 28.29 -19.57 -38.25
N ARG A 230 27.00 -19.38 -37.90
CA ARG A 230 25.85 -19.58 -38.80
C ARG A 230 25.28 -18.30 -39.43
N MET A 231 25.98 -17.17 -39.37
CA MET A 231 25.61 -15.94 -40.12
C MET A 231 26.70 -15.40 -41.06
N VAL A 232 27.69 -16.21 -41.41
CA VAL A 232 28.72 -15.83 -42.40
C VAL A 232 28.23 -16.14 -43.81
N GLU A 233 27.24 -15.39 -44.33
CA GLU A 233 26.98 -15.35 -45.79
C GLU A 233 26.12 -14.17 -46.31
N LYS A 234 25.91 -13.10 -45.54
CA LYS A 234 25.36 -11.84 -46.07
C LYS A 234 26.34 -10.69 -45.86
N GLU A 235 26.51 -9.86 -46.88
CA GLU A 235 27.25 -8.59 -46.78
C GLU A 235 26.74 -7.81 -45.55
N PRO A 236 27.61 -7.10 -44.81
CA PRO A 236 27.16 -6.30 -43.68
C PRO A 236 26.10 -5.29 -44.16
N PRO A 237 25.01 -5.10 -43.41
CA PRO A 237 23.90 -4.24 -43.82
C PRO A 237 24.39 -2.81 -44.08
N CYS A 238 23.71 -2.08 -44.97
CA CYS A 238 24.00 -0.69 -45.27
C CYS A 238 22.73 0.17 -45.30
N ILE A 239 22.88 1.50 -45.36
CA ILE A 239 21.74 2.42 -45.28
C ILE A 239 20.76 2.22 -46.44
N GLU A 240 21.24 1.78 -47.61
CA GLU A 240 20.41 1.50 -48.78
C GLU A 240 19.45 0.32 -48.59
N ASP A 241 19.75 -0.61 -47.68
CA ASP A 241 18.88 -1.74 -47.36
C ASP A 241 17.60 -1.30 -46.65
N PHE A 242 17.56 -0.06 -46.17
CA PHE A 242 16.46 0.50 -45.40
C PHE A 242 15.77 1.65 -46.13
N GLN A 243 14.47 1.75 -45.90
CA GLN A 243 13.67 2.93 -46.20
C GLN A 243 13.41 3.66 -44.89
N LEU A 244 14.07 4.81 -44.69
CA LEU A 244 13.73 5.71 -43.59
C LEU A 244 12.28 6.20 -43.75
N GLN A 245 11.55 6.23 -42.65
CA GLN A 245 10.15 6.65 -42.58
C GLN A 245 10.06 7.95 -41.75
N SER A 246 9.79 7.85 -40.46
CA SER A 246 9.57 8.99 -39.56
C SER A 246 10.68 9.14 -38.53
N PHE A 247 10.88 10.36 -38.03
CA PHE A 247 11.64 10.61 -36.81
C PHE A 247 10.85 10.08 -35.61
N LEU A 248 11.54 9.42 -34.67
CA LEU A 248 10.94 8.88 -33.44
C LEU A 248 11.36 9.66 -32.20
N GLY A 249 12.59 10.15 -32.15
CA GLY A 249 13.09 10.89 -30.99
C GLY A 249 14.60 11.11 -31.04
N GLU A 250 15.10 11.82 -30.03
CA GLU A 250 16.50 12.08 -29.80
C GLU A 250 16.89 11.45 -28.46
N GLY A 251 17.86 10.54 -28.48
CA GLY A 251 18.44 9.94 -27.27
C GLY A 251 19.73 10.67 -26.87
N SER A 252 20.42 10.19 -25.84
CA SER A 252 21.57 10.90 -25.25
C SER A 252 22.70 11.25 -26.23
N PHE A 253 22.90 10.45 -27.28
CA PHE A 253 24.02 10.59 -28.24
C PHE A 253 23.59 10.64 -29.70
N GLY A 254 22.29 10.73 -30.00
CA GLY A 254 21.86 10.76 -31.39
C GLY A 254 20.38 10.60 -31.64
N LYS A 255 20.04 10.51 -32.92
CA LYS A 255 18.66 10.55 -33.42
C LYS A 255 18.15 9.18 -33.76
N VAL A 256 16.87 8.92 -33.49
CA VAL A 256 16.22 7.64 -33.74
C VAL A 256 15.15 7.83 -34.82
N TYR A 257 15.19 6.97 -35.84
CA TYR A 257 14.26 6.98 -36.95
C TYR A 257 13.56 5.64 -37.08
N LYS A 258 12.27 5.65 -37.43
CA LYS A 258 11.59 4.46 -37.92
C LYS A 258 12.12 4.17 -39.32
N ALA A 259 12.49 2.92 -39.55
CA ALA A 259 12.91 2.48 -40.88
C ALA A 259 12.33 1.09 -41.19
N GLN A 260 12.19 0.80 -42.47
CA GLN A 260 11.72 -0.50 -42.95
C GLN A 260 12.81 -1.15 -43.81
N HIS A 261 13.17 -2.39 -43.49
CA HIS A 261 14.07 -3.16 -44.32
C HIS A 261 13.38 -3.49 -45.65
N ARG A 262 13.99 -3.11 -46.78
CA ARG A 262 13.36 -3.15 -48.10
C ARG A 262 12.99 -4.56 -48.56
N GLU A 263 13.84 -5.55 -48.32
CA GLU A 263 13.57 -6.93 -48.77
C GLU A 263 12.57 -7.68 -47.89
N THR A 264 12.72 -7.60 -46.57
CA THR A 264 11.92 -8.37 -45.60
C THR A 264 10.65 -7.65 -45.18
N GLY A 265 10.55 -6.33 -45.40
CA GLY A 265 9.47 -5.50 -44.89
C GLY A 265 9.50 -5.27 -43.37
N LYS A 266 10.49 -5.81 -42.65
CA LYS A 266 10.60 -5.69 -41.18
C LYS A 266 10.81 -4.23 -40.78
N LEU A 267 10.01 -3.75 -39.83
CA LEU A 267 10.19 -2.45 -39.20
C LEU A 267 11.30 -2.51 -38.15
N ILE A 268 12.13 -1.46 -38.11
CA ILE A 268 13.20 -1.28 -37.12
C ILE A 268 13.21 0.18 -36.61
N ALA A 269 13.77 0.37 -35.42
CA ALA A 269 14.21 1.68 -34.94
C ALA A 269 15.70 1.84 -35.23
N LEU A 270 16.07 2.82 -36.06
CA LEU A 270 17.44 3.10 -36.46
C LEU A 270 17.98 4.30 -35.69
N LYS A 271 18.85 4.06 -34.70
CA LYS A 271 19.58 5.10 -33.98
C LYS A 271 20.83 5.48 -34.78
N THR A 272 20.99 6.76 -35.07
CA THR A 272 22.12 7.33 -35.82
C THR A 272 22.93 8.25 -34.92
N LEU A 273 24.21 7.95 -34.79
CA LEU A 273 25.19 8.61 -33.92
C LEU A 273 26.25 9.27 -34.80
N VAL A 274 26.62 10.53 -34.53
CA VAL A 274 27.57 11.27 -35.38
C VAL A 274 29.00 10.78 -35.12
N LEU A 275 29.69 10.32 -36.16
CA LEU A 275 31.05 9.76 -36.01
C LEU A 275 32.06 10.78 -35.48
N HIS A 276 31.89 12.06 -35.78
CA HIS A 276 32.79 13.11 -35.28
C HIS A 276 32.71 13.27 -33.75
N GLU A 277 31.53 13.05 -33.14
CA GLU A 277 31.34 13.11 -31.69
C GLU A 277 32.05 11.93 -30.98
N MET A 278 32.25 10.83 -31.71
CA MET A 278 32.94 9.63 -31.23
C MET A 278 34.47 9.81 -31.11
N ASN A 279 35.00 10.98 -31.48
CA ASN A 279 36.40 11.33 -31.18
C ASN A 279 36.62 11.59 -29.69
N ASP A 280 35.54 11.89 -28.95
CA ASP A 280 35.58 11.94 -27.50
C ASP A 280 35.62 10.53 -26.92
N ASN A 281 36.66 10.22 -26.14
CA ASN A 281 36.86 8.90 -25.55
C ASN A 281 35.72 8.48 -24.61
N TYR A 282 35.06 9.42 -23.94
CA TYR A 282 33.92 9.14 -23.07
C TYR A 282 32.70 8.75 -23.92
N VAL A 283 32.35 9.56 -24.93
CA VAL A 283 31.23 9.29 -25.84
C VAL A 283 31.42 7.94 -26.55
N PHE A 284 32.64 7.67 -27.02
CA PHE A 284 32.99 6.39 -27.64
C PHE A 284 32.71 5.20 -26.70
N LYS A 285 33.12 5.29 -25.43
CA LYS A 285 32.89 4.23 -24.44
C LYS A 285 31.40 4.01 -24.18
N CYS A 286 30.62 5.08 -24.02
CA CYS A 286 29.18 5.00 -23.84
C CYS A 286 28.51 4.28 -25.02
N VAL A 287 28.83 4.67 -26.26
CA VAL A 287 28.23 4.04 -27.45
C VAL A 287 28.69 2.58 -27.63
N ALA A 288 29.96 2.28 -27.37
CA ALA A 288 30.47 0.91 -27.43
C ALA A 288 29.77 0.01 -26.39
N LEU A 289 29.55 0.53 -25.18
CA LEU A 289 28.80 -0.15 -24.13
C LEU A 289 27.33 -0.35 -24.52
N GLU A 290 26.67 0.68 -25.05
CA GLU A 290 25.29 0.61 -25.53
C GLU A 290 25.10 -0.49 -26.59
N GLN A 291 25.96 -0.50 -27.62
CA GLN A 291 25.90 -1.54 -28.66
C GLN A 291 26.08 -2.94 -28.07
N ARG A 292 27.00 -3.08 -27.10
CA ARG A 292 27.26 -4.35 -26.43
C ARG A 292 26.06 -4.83 -25.62
N ILE A 293 25.38 -3.94 -24.90
CA ILE A 293 24.17 -4.27 -24.13
C ILE A 293 23.05 -4.74 -25.07
N LEU A 294 22.81 -3.99 -26.16
CA LEU A 294 21.80 -4.36 -27.17
C LEU A 294 22.10 -5.73 -27.80
N ARG A 295 23.38 -6.02 -28.06
CA ARG A 295 23.83 -7.32 -28.59
C ARG A 295 23.65 -8.44 -27.56
N LEU A 296 24.05 -8.20 -26.31
CA LEU A 296 23.91 -9.16 -25.22
C LEU A 296 22.44 -9.54 -24.98
N GLY A 297 21.53 -8.56 -24.97
CA GLY A 297 20.09 -8.80 -24.86
C GLY A 297 19.57 -9.69 -25.99
N SER A 298 20.02 -9.45 -27.23
CA SER A 298 19.68 -10.26 -28.41
C SER A 298 20.23 -11.69 -28.32
N GLU A 299 21.51 -11.86 -28.00
CA GLU A 299 22.19 -13.16 -27.90
C GLU A 299 21.62 -14.03 -26.77
N ARG A 300 21.27 -13.41 -25.63
CA ARG A 300 20.66 -14.10 -24.49
C ARG A 300 19.14 -14.19 -24.58
N GLN A 301 18.54 -13.64 -25.63
CA GLN A 301 17.09 -13.60 -25.84
C GLN A 301 16.35 -12.98 -24.63
N CYS A 302 16.92 -11.95 -24.03
CA CYS A 302 16.30 -11.24 -22.92
C CYS A 302 15.03 -10.54 -23.39
N LEU A 303 13.89 -10.95 -22.86
CA LEU A 303 12.57 -10.43 -23.28
C LEU A 303 12.32 -8.99 -22.82
N PHE A 304 13.09 -8.49 -21.85
CA PHE A 304 12.84 -7.23 -21.15
C PHE A 304 13.84 -6.12 -21.52
N LEU A 305 14.73 -6.37 -22.49
CA LEU A 305 15.62 -5.36 -23.06
C LEU A 305 15.37 -5.20 -24.56
N SER A 306 15.50 -3.98 -25.07
CA SER A 306 15.59 -3.74 -26.50
C SER A 306 16.79 -4.50 -27.10
N SER A 307 16.61 -5.07 -28.28
CA SER A 307 17.57 -5.98 -28.91
C SER A 307 18.16 -5.39 -30.18
N LEU A 308 19.46 -5.64 -30.39
CA LEU A 308 20.14 -5.29 -31.64
C LEU A 308 19.70 -6.23 -32.77
N VAL A 309 19.22 -5.64 -33.87
CA VAL A 309 18.92 -6.34 -35.13
C VAL A 309 20.11 -6.28 -36.06
N CYS A 310 20.74 -5.10 -36.17
CA CYS A 310 21.91 -4.89 -37.00
C CYS A 310 22.68 -3.64 -36.56
N SER A 311 23.93 -3.53 -36.97
CA SER A 311 24.71 -2.30 -36.84
C SER A 311 25.59 -2.10 -38.06
N PHE A 312 25.73 -0.86 -38.51
CA PHE A 312 26.55 -0.51 -39.67
C PHE A 312 27.03 0.94 -39.58
N GLN A 313 27.94 1.31 -40.47
CA GLN A 313 28.53 2.65 -40.52
C GLN A 313 28.32 3.27 -41.91
N THR A 314 28.03 4.57 -41.94
CA THR A 314 28.01 5.41 -43.14
C THR A 314 29.23 6.35 -43.14
N GLU A 315 29.31 7.30 -44.08
CA GLU A 315 30.40 8.27 -44.10
C GLU A 315 30.45 9.15 -42.83
N HIS A 316 29.28 9.50 -42.28
CA HIS A 316 29.19 10.45 -41.17
C HIS A 316 28.55 9.89 -39.90
N TYR A 317 27.92 8.71 -39.97
CA TYR A 317 27.15 8.16 -38.86
C TYR A 317 27.50 6.71 -38.57
N MET A 318 27.50 6.36 -37.28
CA MET A 318 27.30 4.99 -36.82
C MET A 318 25.80 4.74 -36.66
N CYS A 319 25.32 3.58 -37.12
CA CYS A 319 23.91 3.23 -37.13
C CYS A 319 23.66 1.95 -36.35
N LEU A 320 22.75 2.00 -35.38
CA LEU A 320 22.28 0.87 -34.59
C LEU A 320 20.81 0.62 -34.93
N GLY A 321 20.52 -0.50 -35.61
CA GLY A 321 19.17 -0.95 -35.91
C GLY A 321 18.66 -1.88 -34.81
N MET A 322 17.56 -1.52 -34.19
CA MET A 322 16.92 -2.20 -33.08
C MET A 322 15.50 -2.63 -33.46
N ASP A 323 14.93 -3.58 -32.71
CA ASP A 323 13.51 -3.93 -32.88
C ASP A 323 12.62 -2.70 -32.64
N TYR A 324 11.67 -2.46 -33.55
CA TYR A 324 10.73 -1.35 -33.43
C TYR A 324 9.64 -1.68 -32.42
N ALA A 325 9.46 -0.80 -31.44
CA ALA A 325 8.40 -0.88 -30.44
C ALA A 325 7.12 -0.23 -31.01
N GLU A 326 6.14 -1.04 -31.40
CA GLU A 326 4.90 -0.54 -32.01
C GLU A 326 4.04 0.29 -31.06
N GLY A 327 4.14 0.02 -29.75
CA GLY A 327 3.36 0.69 -28.70
C GLY A 327 3.96 1.99 -28.19
N GLY A 328 5.13 2.43 -28.68
CA GLY A 328 5.79 3.65 -28.21
C GLY A 328 6.42 3.53 -26.83
N ASN A 329 6.62 4.65 -26.13
CA ASN A 329 7.14 4.71 -24.77
C ASN A 329 6.01 4.83 -23.73
N LEU A 330 6.28 4.50 -22.46
CA LEU A 330 5.27 4.60 -21.40
C LEU A 330 4.87 6.05 -21.08
N GLU A 331 5.77 7.01 -21.23
CA GLU A 331 5.49 8.43 -21.03
C GLU A 331 4.29 8.90 -21.86
N SER A 332 4.20 8.46 -23.11
CA SER A 332 3.11 8.84 -24.02
C SER A 332 1.72 8.50 -23.47
N TYR A 333 1.61 7.46 -22.63
CA TYR A 333 0.34 7.02 -22.05
C TYR A 333 -0.07 7.86 -20.83
N LEU A 334 0.85 8.63 -20.24
CA LEU A 334 0.54 9.53 -19.12
C LEU A 334 -0.18 10.80 -19.59
N THR A 335 -0.19 11.07 -20.90
CA THR A 335 -0.97 12.17 -21.48
C THR A 335 -2.48 11.99 -21.26
N GLU A 336 -2.94 10.75 -21.11
CA GLU A 336 -4.34 10.40 -20.79
C GLU A 336 -4.60 10.36 -19.27
N GLY A 337 -3.56 10.51 -18.46
CA GLY A 337 -3.60 10.44 -16.99
C GLY A 337 -2.87 9.23 -16.42
N ALA A 338 -3.11 8.97 -15.14
CA ALA A 338 -2.52 7.83 -14.43
C ALA A 338 -2.92 6.47 -15.03
N LEU A 339 -2.02 5.50 -14.97
CA LEU A 339 -2.29 4.13 -15.41
C LEU A 339 -3.01 3.33 -14.32
N PRO A 340 -3.89 2.39 -14.70
CA PRO A 340 -4.48 1.44 -13.76
C PRO A 340 -3.39 0.63 -13.03
N LEU A 341 -3.60 0.37 -11.74
CA LEU A 341 -2.68 -0.37 -10.87
C LEU A 341 -2.17 -1.68 -11.48
N GLU A 342 -3.03 -2.44 -12.16
CA GLU A 342 -2.65 -3.69 -12.82
C GLU A 342 -1.62 -3.48 -13.95
N ARG A 343 -1.74 -2.39 -14.72
CA ARG A 343 -0.76 -2.03 -15.75
C ARG A 343 0.55 -1.57 -15.13
N VAL A 344 0.47 -0.73 -14.09
CA VAL A 344 1.66 -0.31 -13.34
C VAL A 344 2.41 -1.53 -12.83
N ARG A 345 1.72 -2.44 -12.13
CA ARG A 345 2.32 -3.69 -11.62
C ARG A 345 2.99 -4.51 -12.71
N PHE A 346 2.32 -4.71 -13.85
CA PHE A 346 2.85 -5.49 -14.96
C PHE A 346 4.09 -4.86 -15.59
N TYR A 347 4.05 -3.56 -15.90
CA TYR A 347 5.19 -2.86 -16.50
C TYR A 347 6.35 -2.73 -15.52
N SER A 348 6.09 -2.46 -14.24
CA SER A 348 7.13 -2.47 -13.19
C SER A 348 7.81 -3.82 -13.07
N ALA A 349 7.06 -4.93 -13.18
CA ALA A 349 7.67 -6.25 -13.15
C ALA A 349 8.55 -6.52 -14.39
N CYS A 350 8.17 -6.03 -15.57
CA CYS A 350 9.03 -6.08 -16.76
C CYS A 350 10.33 -5.27 -16.54
N ILE A 351 10.23 -4.08 -15.95
CA ILE A 351 11.40 -3.25 -15.62
C ILE A 351 12.31 -3.97 -14.62
N VAL A 352 11.75 -4.55 -13.55
CA VAL A 352 12.50 -5.32 -12.54
C VAL A 352 13.27 -6.47 -13.18
N LEU A 353 12.66 -7.20 -14.12
CA LEU A 353 13.33 -8.31 -14.83
C LEU A 353 14.42 -7.81 -15.79
N GLY A 354 14.22 -6.65 -16.43
CA GLY A 354 15.26 -6.00 -17.23
C GLY A 354 16.44 -5.53 -16.37
N LEU A 355 16.18 -4.90 -15.23
CA LEU A 355 17.19 -4.48 -14.26
C LEU A 355 17.93 -5.66 -13.65
N GLN A 356 17.22 -6.73 -13.28
CA GLN A 356 17.81 -7.98 -12.82
C GLN A 356 18.86 -8.48 -13.82
N PHE A 357 18.49 -8.56 -15.11
CA PHE A 357 19.39 -9.01 -16.15
C PHE A 357 20.64 -8.11 -16.25
N LEU A 358 20.50 -6.79 -16.22
CA LEU A 358 21.64 -5.87 -16.27
C LEU A 358 22.54 -6.01 -15.02
N HIS A 359 21.94 -6.07 -13.84
CA HIS A 359 22.65 -6.15 -12.56
C HIS A 359 23.40 -7.48 -12.40
N GLU A 360 22.86 -8.59 -12.90
CA GLU A 360 23.54 -9.90 -12.99
C GLU A 360 24.78 -9.85 -13.90
N HIS A 361 24.81 -8.93 -14.85
CA HIS A 361 25.96 -8.66 -15.72
C HIS A 361 26.84 -7.50 -15.22
N ASN A 362 26.65 -7.05 -13.97
CA ASN A 362 27.37 -5.93 -13.34
C ASN A 362 27.24 -4.61 -14.12
N ILE A 363 26.04 -4.34 -14.63
CA ILE A 363 25.70 -3.13 -15.38
C ILE A 363 24.59 -2.39 -14.63
N ALA A 364 24.79 -1.10 -14.36
CA ALA A 364 23.72 -0.21 -13.88
C ALA A 364 23.13 0.57 -15.07
N HIS A 365 21.80 0.75 -15.09
CA HIS A 365 21.10 1.44 -16.18
C HIS A 365 21.26 2.96 -16.10
N ARG A 366 21.09 3.53 -14.91
CA ARG A 366 21.23 4.94 -14.52
C ARG A 366 20.26 5.96 -15.16
N ASP A 367 19.39 5.53 -16.06
CA ASP A 367 18.34 6.40 -16.65
C ASP A 367 17.00 5.68 -16.82
N VAL A 368 16.53 5.02 -15.75
CA VAL A 368 15.19 4.38 -15.74
C VAL A 368 14.12 5.45 -15.58
N LYS A 369 13.23 5.56 -16.57
CA LYS A 369 12.13 6.51 -16.62
C LYS A 369 11.10 6.10 -17.68
N PRO A 370 9.84 6.58 -17.63
CA PRO A 370 8.80 6.21 -18.59
C PRO A 370 9.17 6.35 -20.08
N GLU A 371 10.02 7.30 -20.43
CA GLU A 371 10.51 7.57 -21.79
C GLU A 371 11.38 6.44 -22.34
N ASN A 372 12.12 5.77 -21.46
CA ASN A 372 13.07 4.70 -21.78
C ASN A 372 12.47 3.30 -21.59
N VAL A 373 11.17 3.21 -21.33
CA VAL A 373 10.42 1.94 -21.26
C VAL A 373 9.49 1.85 -22.47
N LEU A 374 9.84 0.95 -23.39
CA LEU A 374 9.15 0.81 -24.67
C LEU A 374 8.16 -0.36 -24.68
N LEU A 375 6.98 -0.15 -25.27
CA LEU A 375 5.93 -1.17 -25.42
C LEU A 375 5.97 -1.82 -26.80
N TYR A 376 6.02 -3.15 -26.83
CA TYR A 376 6.06 -3.94 -28.05
C TYR A 376 4.69 -4.53 -28.38
N GLY A 377 4.48 -4.93 -29.64
CA GLY A 377 3.20 -5.49 -30.12
C GLY A 377 2.74 -6.79 -29.43
N ASP A 378 3.60 -7.42 -28.63
CA ASP A 378 3.26 -8.56 -27.76
C ASP A 378 2.74 -8.14 -26.38
N GLY A 379 2.66 -6.84 -26.11
CA GLY A 379 2.18 -6.24 -24.87
C GLY A 379 3.24 -6.08 -23.79
N TYR A 380 4.47 -6.57 -23.98
CA TYR A 380 5.54 -6.46 -22.99
C TYR A 380 6.25 -5.11 -23.06
N ALA A 381 6.69 -4.64 -21.89
CA ALA A 381 7.57 -3.50 -21.76
C ALA A 381 9.04 -3.96 -21.79
N LYS A 382 9.91 -3.19 -22.44
CA LYS A 382 11.36 -3.42 -22.46
C LYS A 382 12.11 -2.14 -22.15
N LEU A 383 13.21 -2.26 -21.40
CA LEU A 383 14.14 -1.16 -21.22
C LEU A 383 14.87 -0.86 -22.52
N ALA A 384 15.08 0.43 -22.78
CA ALA A 384 15.77 0.96 -23.94
C ALA A 384 16.66 2.14 -23.54
N ASP A 385 17.41 2.66 -24.52
CA ASP A 385 18.41 3.73 -24.37
C ASP A 385 19.49 3.44 -23.31
N PHE A 386 20.48 2.64 -23.70
CA PHE A 386 21.57 2.24 -22.82
C PHE A 386 22.77 3.20 -22.86
N GLY A 387 22.58 4.41 -23.39
CA GLY A 387 23.65 5.39 -23.53
C GLY A 387 24.29 5.78 -22.19
N LEU A 388 23.48 5.88 -21.13
CA LEU A 388 23.96 6.23 -19.80
C LEU A 388 24.31 5.02 -18.93
N CYS A 389 24.31 3.80 -19.45
CA CYS A 389 24.68 2.63 -18.67
C CYS A 389 26.15 2.68 -18.17
N GLN A 390 26.43 1.97 -17.09
CA GLN A 390 27.78 1.82 -16.53
C GLN A 390 28.08 0.36 -16.25
N GLU A 391 29.21 -0.12 -16.75
CA GLU A 391 29.74 -1.46 -16.43
C GLU A 391 30.63 -1.46 -15.19
N GLY A 392 30.91 -2.66 -14.67
CA GLY A 392 31.74 -2.82 -13.46
C GLY A 392 30.98 -2.48 -12.17
N MET A 393 29.65 -2.41 -12.24
CA MET A 393 28.76 -2.12 -11.13
C MET A 393 28.35 -3.43 -10.44
N ALA A 394 29.35 -4.16 -9.90
CA ALA A 394 29.06 -5.30 -9.04
C ALA A 394 28.39 -4.82 -7.74
N TYR A 395 27.85 -5.75 -6.96
CA TYR A 395 27.09 -5.45 -5.75
C TYR A 395 27.77 -4.43 -4.82
N ASP A 396 29.06 -4.63 -4.50
CA ASP A 396 29.83 -3.75 -3.61
C ASP A 396 30.57 -2.60 -4.35
N SER A 397 30.31 -2.42 -5.64
CA SER A 397 31.00 -1.41 -6.45
C SER A 397 30.36 -0.03 -6.26
N ILE A 398 31.23 0.97 -6.15
CA ILE A 398 30.84 2.38 -6.09
C ILE A 398 31.37 3.13 -7.30
N ASN A 399 30.60 4.13 -7.75
CA ASN A 399 31.01 5.08 -8.78
C ASN A 399 30.76 6.51 -8.29
N MET A 400 31.32 7.50 -8.99
CA MET A 400 31.42 8.89 -8.52
C MET A 400 31.01 9.96 -9.53
N ASP A 401 30.58 9.57 -10.72
CA ASP A 401 30.06 10.49 -11.73
C ASP A 401 28.58 10.83 -11.51
N ILE A 402 28.18 12.03 -11.95
CA ILE A 402 26.79 12.48 -11.90
C ILE A 402 26.20 12.32 -13.30
N CYS A 403 25.09 11.59 -13.41
CA CYS A 403 24.39 11.33 -14.67
C CYS A 403 22.91 11.01 -14.41
N GLY A 404 22.11 10.95 -15.48
CA GLY A 404 20.68 10.66 -15.45
C GLY A 404 19.80 11.90 -15.63
N THR A 405 18.49 11.69 -15.52
CA THR A 405 17.48 12.76 -15.63
C THR A 405 17.10 13.24 -14.22
N LEU A 406 17.23 14.54 -13.95
CA LEU A 406 17.23 15.11 -12.59
C LEU A 406 16.08 14.65 -11.68
N PRO A 407 14.80 14.59 -12.10
CA PRO A 407 13.70 14.12 -11.25
C PRO A 407 13.80 12.64 -10.83
N PHE A 408 14.59 11.84 -11.55
CA PHE A 408 14.77 10.40 -11.33
C PHE A 408 16.08 10.08 -10.61
N MET A 409 16.94 11.08 -10.36
CA MET A 409 18.21 10.87 -9.69
C MET A 409 18.01 10.54 -8.20
N ALA A 410 18.68 9.49 -7.74
CA ALA A 410 18.70 9.13 -6.32
C ALA A 410 19.50 10.15 -5.48
N PRO A 411 19.13 10.38 -4.20
CA PRO A 411 19.81 11.35 -3.33
C PRO A 411 21.33 11.14 -3.23
N GLU A 412 21.80 9.89 -3.27
CA GLU A 412 23.24 9.59 -3.17
C GLU A 412 24.07 10.00 -4.39
N LEU A 413 23.47 10.14 -5.59
CA LEU A 413 24.17 10.66 -6.78
C LEU A 413 24.68 12.09 -6.54
N LEU A 414 23.92 12.88 -5.76
CA LEU A 414 24.28 14.25 -5.39
C LEU A 414 25.43 14.30 -4.39
N ARG A 415 25.66 13.21 -3.66
CA ARG A 415 26.73 13.05 -2.66
C ARG A 415 28.02 12.51 -3.26
N GLY A 416 28.01 12.11 -4.54
CA GLY A 416 29.19 11.71 -5.30
C GLY A 416 29.66 10.27 -5.09
N HIS A 417 28.88 9.42 -4.40
CA HIS A 417 29.15 7.99 -4.26
C HIS A 417 27.84 7.21 -4.38
N TYR A 418 27.74 6.34 -5.37
CA TYR A 418 26.53 5.55 -5.59
C TYR A 418 26.85 4.14 -6.09
N SER A 419 25.89 3.24 -5.90
CA SER A 419 25.93 1.85 -6.38
C SER A 419 24.81 1.62 -7.42
N ARG A 420 24.59 0.38 -7.85
CA ARG A 420 23.42 0.03 -8.67
C ARG A 420 22.06 0.27 -7.98
N SER A 421 22.05 0.65 -6.69
CA SER A 421 20.88 1.10 -5.92
C SER A 421 20.11 2.27 -6.53
N VAL A 422 20.76 3.06 -7.39
CA VAL A 422 20.15 4.20 -8.08
C VAL A 422 19.05 3.77 -9.06
N ASP A 423 19.17 2.58 -9.64
CA ASP A 423 18.16 2.04 -10.56
C ASP A 423 16.87 1.69 -9.82
N TRP A 424 16.97 1.23 -8.56
CA TRP A 424 15.80 0.93 -7.72
C TRP A 424 15.07 2.19 -7.27
N TRP A 425 15.80 3.26 -6.96
CA TRP A 425 15.21 4.57 -6.72
C TRP A 425 14.44 5.05 -7.96
N ALA A 426 15.08 5.01 -9.13
CA ALA A 426 14.48 5.44 -10.38
C ALA A 426 13.24 4.61 -10.76
N LEU A 427 13.23 3.30 -10.42
CA LEU A 427 12.04 2.46 -10.48
C LEU A 427 10.93 2.97 -9.54
N GLY A 428 11.24 3.33 -8.30
CA GLY A 428 10.28 3.90 -7.35
C GLY A 428 9.63 5.19 -7.87
N VAL A 429 10.44 6.11 -8.41
CA VAL A 429 9.95 7.34 -9.06
C VAL A 429 9.05 7.01 -10.26
N THR A 430 9.51 6.11 -11.13
CA THR A 430 8.75 5.66 -12.29
C THR A 430 7.41 5.04 -11.88
N MET A 431 7.39 4.18 -10.87
CA MET A 431 6.17 3.56 -10.34
C MET A 431 5.17 4.59 -9.83
N TYR A 432 5.65 5.58 -9.07
CA TYR A 432 4.80 6.65 -8.55
C TYR A 432 4.18 7.44 -9.70
N ILE A 433 4.98 7.89 -10.67
CA ILE A 433 4.50 8.66 -11.82
C ILE A 433 3.46 7.86 -12.61
N LEU A 434 3.72 6.57 -12.89
CA LEU A 434 2.77 5.74 -13.61
C LEU A 434 1.44 5.57 -12.86
N LEU A 435 1.47 5.56 -11.52
CA LEU A 435 0.30 5.35 -10.67
C LEU A 435 -0.50 6.62 -10.41
N THR A 436 0.16 7.78 -10.33
CA THR A 436 -0.47 9.04 -9.91
C THR A 436 -0.64 10.01 -11.07
N GLY A 437 0.16 9.88 -12.14
CA GLY A 437 0.29 10.86 -13.21
C GLY A 437 1.04 12.13 -12.80
N ASN A 438 1.62 12.17 -11.60
CA ASN A 438 2.31 13.33 -11.04
C ASN A 438 3.73 12.96 -10.60
N ASP A 439 4.61 13.96 -10.52
CA ASP A 439 5.95 13.78 -9.96
C ASP A 439 5.90 13.55 -8.43
N PRO A 440 6.71 12.62 -7.88
CA PRO A 440 6.78 12.41 -6.43
C PRO A 440 7.41 13.60 -5.69
N PHE A 441 8.30 14.31 -6.38
CA PHE A 441 9.00 15.49 -5.87
C PHE A 441 8.94 16.58 -6.93
N SER A 442 8.62 17.81 -6.51
CA SER A 442 8.53 18.96 -7.40
C SER A 442 9.19 20.17 -6.74
N GLY A 443 9.79 21.06 -7.52
CA GLY A 443 10.35 22.32 -7.05
C GLY A 443 10.29 23.39 -8.15
N ALA A 444 10.28 24.67 -7.79
CA ALA A 444 10.20 25.76 -8.77
C ALA A 444 11.49 25.90 -9.60
N ASN A 445 12.59 25.32 -9.12
CA ASN A 445 13.87 25.26 -9.81
C ASN A 445 14.62 23.96 -9.44
N ALA A 446 15.74 23.70 -10.12
CA ALA A 446 16.53 22.50 -9.91
C ALA A 446 17.06 22.37 -8.47
N GLU A 447 17.50 23.47 -7.84
CA GLU A 447 18.01 23.44 -6.46
C GLU A 447 16.91 23.06 -5.47
N GLU A 448 15.71 23.63 -5.63
CA GLU A 448 14.54 23.30 -4.81
C GLU A 448 14.08 21.86 -5.03
N LEU A 449 14.05 21.38 -6.28
CA LEU A 449 13.71 19.98 -6.58
C LEU A 449 14.71 19.01 -5.94
N LEU A 450 16.02 19.30 -6.03
CA LEU A 450 17.05 18.49 -5.38
C LEU A 450 16.93 18.53 -3.85
N GLY A 451 16.58 19.68 -3.28
CA GLY A 451 16.25 19.79 -1.85
C GLY A 451 15.09 18.88 -1.47
N ASN A 452 14.00 18.94 -2.24
CA ASN A 452 12.78 18.18 -1.97
C ASN A 452 12.98 16.66 -2.16
N ILE A 453 13.82 16.23 -3.11
CA ILE A 453 14.25 14.82 -3.27
C ILE A 453 14.90 14.28 -1.98
N ILE A 454 15.57 15.14 -1.20
CA ILE A 454 16.25 14.75 0.05
C ILE A 454 15.32 14.88 1.26
N THR A 455 14.44 15.87 1.29
CA THR A 455 13.70 16.23 2.52
C THR A 455 12.24 15.79 2.55
N GLU A 456 11.60 15.63 1.40
CA GLU A 456 10.16 15.37 1.31
C GLU A 456 9.85 13.89 1.15
N VAL A 457 8.60 13.52 1.45
CA VAL A 457 8.04 12.19 1.20
C VAL A 457 6.96 12.32 0.12
N PRO A 458 6.86 11.40 -0.85
CA PRO A 458 5.85 11.47 -1.89
C PRO A 458 4.42 11.49 -1.32
N ASP A 459 3.53 12.26 -1.95
CA ASP A 459 2.13 12.39 -1.52
C ASP A 459 1.26 11.26 -2.09
N PHE A 460 0.72 10.42 -1.20
CA PHE A 460 -0.25 9.38 -1.54
C PHE A 460 -1.68 9.83 -1.23
N SER A 461 -2.09 11.00 -1.72
CA SER A 461 -3.46 11.50 -1.58
C SER A 461 -4.50 10.73 -2.42
N ILE A 462 -4.04 9.81 -3.28
CA ILE A 462 -4.86 8.87 -4.06
C ILE A 462 -5.16 7.59 -3.27
N ASP A 463 -6.30 6.96 -3.55
CA ASP A 463 -6.69 5.68 -2.93
C ASP A 463 -5.84 4.53 -3.50
N VAL A 464 -4.79 4.16 -2.77
CA VAL A 464 -3.87 3.07 -3.10
C VAL A 464 -3.82 2.05 -1.98
N THR A 465 -3.64 0.78 -2.35
CA THR A 465 -3.44 -0.28 -1.35
C THR A 465 -2.16 -0.07 -0.55
N GLU A 466 -2.17 -0.50 0.72
CA GLU A 466 -1.02 -0.42 1.62
C GLU A 466 0.24 -1.05 1.00
N ASP A 467 0.10 -2.22 0.36
CA ASP A 467 1.20 -2.91 -0.32
C ASP A 467 1.82 -2.07 -1.46
N THR A 468 1.01 -1.30 -2.18
CA THR A 468 1.47 -0.44 -3.29
C THR A 468 2.21 0.78 -2.76
N MET A 469 1.70 1.40 -1.71
CA MET A 469 2.38 2.51 -1.05
C MET A 469 3.72 2.04 -0.46
N LEU A 470 3.72 0.90 0.23
CA LEU A 470 4.89 0.36 0.91
C LEU A 470 6.03 0.02 -0.05
N ILE A 471 5.75 -0.59 -1.22
CA ILE A 471 6.82 -0.87 -2.18
C ILE A 471 7.45 0.40 -2.73
N ILE A 472 6.65 1.43 -3.06
CA ILE A 472 7.17 2.68 -3.59
C ILE A 472 8.01 3.39 -2.52
N LEU A 473 7.53 3.48 -1.28
CA LEU A 473 8.28 4.08 -0.18
C LEU A 473 9.59 3.33 0.10
N ASN A 474 9.60 2.00 0.06
CA ASN A 474 10.82 1.23 0.29
C ASN A 474 11.83 1.35 -0.87
N LEU A 475 11.37 1.59 -2.10
CA LEU A 475 12.24 1.91 -3.24
C LEU A 475 12.75 3.36 -3.18
N LEU A 476 11.96 4.27 -2.61
CA LEU A 476 12.29 5.68 -2.38
C LEU A 476 12.88 5.94 -0.99
N GLU A 477 13.45 4.90 -0.37
CA GLU A 477 14.22 5.04 0.87
C GLU A 477 15.49 5.83 0.56
N GLU A 478 15.67 6.95 1.27
CA GLU A 478 16.75 7.91 1.03
C GLU A 478 18.12 7.25 1.23
N ASN A 479 18.26 6.42 2.26
CA ASN A 479 19.50 5.71 2.53
C ASN A 479 19.61 4.46 1.64
N PRO A 480 20.56 4.40 0.70
CA PRO A 480 20.68 3.25 -0.21
C PRO A 480 20.92 1.92 0.53
N GLY A 481 21.48 1.93 1.74
CA GLY A 481 21.69 0.72 2.54
C GLY A 481 20.42 0.09 3.12
N TYR A 482 19.33 0.85 3.22
CA TYR A 482 18.01 0.35 3.65
C TYR A 482 17.01 0.22 2.50
N ARG A 483 17.36 0.72 1.32
CA ARG A 483 16.51 0.72 0.14
C ARG A 483 16.27 -0.69 -0.40
N LEU A 484 15.01 -0.97 -0.75
CA LEU A 484 14.61 -2.23 -1.33
C LEU A 484 15.38 -2.52 -2.62
N GLY A 485 15.93 -3.74 -2.72
CA GLY A 485 16.74 -4.17 -3.86
C GLY A 485 18.21 -3.78 -3.79
N SER A 486 18.64 -2.96 -2.82
CA SER A 486 20.05 -2.60 -2.66
C SER A 486 20.90 -3.68 -2.02
N GLY A 487 20.29 -4.72 -1.43
CA GLY A 487 21.00 -5.85 -0.80
C GLY A 487 21.55 -6.88 -1.81
N GLU A 488 22.23 -7.90 -1.29
CA GLU A 488 22.89 -8.93 -2.11
C GLU A 488 21.89 -9.69 -3.00
N ASN A 489 20.69 -9.95 -2.48
CA ASN A 489 19.58 -10.58 -3.20
C ASN A 489 19.03 -9.71 -4.35
N GLY A 490 19.29 -8.40 -4.33
CA GLY A 490 18.97 -7.48 -5.42
C GLY A 490 17.50 -7.53 -5.83
N ALA A 491 17.27 -7.81 -7.12
CA ALA A 491 15.94 -7.91 -7.71
C ALA A 491 15.04 -8.96 -7.05
N GLU A 492 15.61 -9.97 -6.38
CA GLU A 492 14.83 -11.01 -5.70
C GLU A 492 14.04 -10.44 -4.51
N ASP A 493 14.63 -9.52 -3.75
CA ASP A 493 13.93 -8.84 -2.65
C ASP A 493 12.76 -8.00 -3.19
N VAL A 494 12.96 -7.33 -4.34
CA VAL A 494 11.92 -6.54 -5.00
C VAL A 494 10.76 -7.43 -5.45
N LYS A 495 11.05 -8.55 -6.14
CA LYS A 495 10.02 -9.49 -6.64
C LYS A 495 9.23 -10.16 -5.53
N ASN A 496 9.83 -10.36 -4.35
CA ASN A 496 9.16 -10.98 -3.20
C ASN A 496 8.25 -10.03 -2.42
N SER A 497 8.21 -8.75 -2.79
CA SER A 497 7.25 -7.79 -2.24
C SER A 497 5.79 -8.22 -2.47
N PRO A 498 4.88 -8.02 -1.51
CA PRO A 498 3.44 -8.31 -1.66
C PRO A 498 2.84 -7.74 -2.96
N PHE A 499 3.30 -6.56 -3.39
CA PHE A 499 2.88 -5.92 -4.63
C PHE A 499 2.99 -6.81 -5.87
N PHE A 500 4.00 -7.69 -5.93
CA PHE A 500 4.29 -8.54 -7.09
C PHE A 500 3.81 -10.00 -6.97
N GLN A 501 3.22 -10.41 -5.83
CA GLN A 501 2.81 -11.80 -5.59
C GLN A 501 1.84 -12.37 -6.65
N VAL A 502 0.99 -11.53 -7.23
CA VAL A 502 0.03 -11.93 -8.28
C VAL A 502 0.70 -12.01 -9.67
N CYS A 503 1.82 -11.32 -9.87
CA CYS A 503 2.38 -11.01 -11.18
C CYS A 503 3.57 -11.90 -11.59
N CYS A 504 4.48 -12.21 -10.66
CA CYS A 504 5.74 -12.89 -10.98
C CYS A 504 5.58 -14.31 -11.56
N SER A 505 4.56 -15.06 -11.13
CA SER A 505 4.24 -16.38 -11.69
C SER A 505 3.64 -16.28 -13.09
N CYS A 506 2.86 -15.23 -13.38
CA CYS A 506 2.17 -15.00 -14.64
C CYS A 506 3.08 -14.45 -15.75
N ILE A 507 4.08 -13.62 -15.41
CA ILE A 507 4.98 -12.99 -16.39
C ILE A 507 5.98 -13.99 -16.99
N LEU A 508 6.50 -14.92 -16.18
CA LEU A 508 7.46 -15.93 -16.61
C LEU A 508 6.79 -17.12 -17.32
N GLN A 509 5.51 -17.39 -17.03
CA GLN A 509 4.72 -18.43 -17.71
C GLN A 509 4.03 -17.89 -18.97
N THR A 510 4.81 -17.76 -20.05
CA THR A 510 4.37 -17.93 -21.45
C THR A 510 3.03 -17.29 -21.92
N ARG A 511 3.17 -16.27 -22.78
CA ARG A 511 2.24 -15.81 -23.84
C ARG A 511 0.86 -15.33 -23.36
N PHE A 512 0.82 -14.06 -22.97
CA PHE A 512 -0.37 -13.24 -22.82
C PHE A 512 -1.11 -13.01 -24.18
N THR A 513 -1.84 -14.00 -24.69
CA THR A 513 -2.89 -13.76 -25.70
C THR A 513 -4.26 -13.50 -25.08
N TYR A 514 -4.44 -13.73 -23.77
CA TYR A 514 -5.75 -13.68 -23.12
C TYR A 514 -6.08 -12.41 -22.33
N PHE A 515 -5.09 -11.55 -22.06
CA PHE A 515 -5.28 -10.35 -21.22
C PHE A 515 -5.42 -9.05 -22.02
N CYS A 516 -5.10 -9.09 -23.32
CA CYS A 516 -5.21 -7.94 -24.23
C CYS A 516 -6.67 -7.50 -24.46
N SER A 517 -7.67 -8.35 -24.14
CA SER A 517 -9.09 -7.99 -24.26
C SER A 517 -9.67 -7.29 -23.02
N TYR A 518 -8.91 -7.20 -21.93
CA TYR A 518 -9.34 -6.53 -20.69
C TYR A 518 -8.52 -5.29 -20.35
N LEU A 519 -7.38 -5.10 -21.02
CA LEU A 519 -6.42 -4.02 -20.79
C LEU A 519 -6.19 -3.14 -22.03
N LEU A 520 -6.95 -3.30 -23.11
CA LEU A 520 -7.16 -2.28 -24.15
C LEU A 520 -8.60 -1.78 -24.02
#